data_AF-A0A8H6WTS8-F1
#
_entry.id   AF-A0A8H6WTS8-F1
#
_cell.length_a   1.000
_cell.length_b   1.000
_cell.length_c   1.000
_cell.angle_alpha   90.00
_cell.angle_beta   90.00
_cell.angle_gamma   90.00
#
_symmetry.space_group_name_H-M   'P 1'
#
loop_
_entity.id
_entity.type
_entity.pdbx_description
1 polymer ?
#
loop_
_entity_poly.entity_id
_entity_poly.type
_entity_poly.pdbx_seq_one_letter_code
_entity_poly.pdbx_strand_id
1 'polypeptide(L)'
;MSLSVAEFPQDVLLELFKHLDVVDLINFLSICRVIRELQYERTLWIHALVRLKQVEMQPLPLPLGKTLDTLSLHELQDTVRRANRLANNLKSDHPQPARICPLSVEPGARIFCIPGANVIVTHITGSVSVTDMDADCIRCRS
;
A
#
# COMPACT_ATOMS: atom_id res chain seq x y z
N MET A 1 -23.14 34.21 3.58
CA MET A 1 -22.30 33.50 4.55
C MET A 1 -21.79 32.25 3.87
N SER A 2 -20.49 32.17 3.57
CA SER A 2 -19.86 30.94 3.10
C SER A 2 -19.30 30.21 4.32
N LEU A 3 -19.79 29.00 4.59
CA LEU A 3 -19.17 28.10 5.55
C LEU A 3 -17.87 27.57 4.94
N SER A 4 -16.77 27.68 5.68
CA SER A 4 -15.50 27.11 5.25
C SER A 4 -15.46 25.63 5.62
N VAL A 5 -14.93 24.78 4.74
CA VAL A 5 -14.73 23.35 5.05
C VAL A 5 -13.86 23.18 6.31
N ALA A 6 -12.93 24.10 6.57
CA ALA A 6 -12.07 24.05 7.74
C ALA A 6 -12.79 24.33 9.08
N GLU A 7 -14.06 24.74 9.05
CA GLU A 7 -14.88 24.99 10.25
C GLU A 7 -15.67 23.75 10.68
N PHE A 8 -15.68 22.69 9.87
CA PHE A 8 -16.34 21.45 10.26
C PHE A 8 -15.59 20.74 11.39
N PRO A 9 -16.33 20.06 12.29
CA PRO A 9 -15.76 19.13 13.24
C PRO A 9 -14.86 18.08 12.57
N GLN A 10 -13.81 17.67 13.27
CA GLN A 10 -12.80 16.75 12.75
C GLN A 10 -13.38 15.39 12.30
N ASP A 11 -14.32 14.84 13.06
CA ASP A 11 -15.02 13.60 12.73
C ASP A 11 -15.82 13.71 11.43
N VAL A 12 -16.48 14.85 11.20
CA VAL A 12 -17.18 15.13 9.94
C VAL A 12 -16.19 15.21 8.77
N LEU A 13 -15.02 15.83 8.98
CA LEU A 13 -13.97 15.89 7.95
C LEU A 13 -13.42 14.50 7.60
N LEU A 14 -13.17 13.66 8.60
CA LEU A 14 -12.72 12.28 8.39
C LEU A 14 -13.78 11.47 7.63
N GLU A 15 -15.05 11.64 7.98
CA GLU A 15 -16.18 10.99 7.33
C GLU A 15 -16.35 11.44 5.87
N LEU A 16 -16.07 12.70 5.54
CA LEU A 16 -16.02 13.18 4.16
C LEU A 16 -14.82 12.59 3.41
N PHE A 17 -13.66 12.58 4.04
CA PHE A 17 -12.40 12.19 3.40
C PHE A 17 -12.33 10.71 3.05
N LYS A 18 -13.13 9.84 3.68
CA LYS A 18 -13.23 8.43 3.30
C LYS A 18 -13.74 8.21 1.87
N HIS A 19 -14.37 9.22 1.27
CA HIS A 19 -14.91 9.17 -0.09
C HIS A 19 -13.91 9.65 -1.15
N LEU A 20 -12.83 10.31 -0.73
CA LEU A 20 -11.80 10.79 -1.63
C LEU A 20 -10.91 9.63 -2.10
N ASP A 21 -10.37 9.75 -3.32
CA ASP A 21 -9.24 8.93 -3.71
C ASP A 21 -7.95 9.41 -3.01
N VAL A 22 -6.86 8.66 -3.18
CA VAL A 22 -5.60 9.01 -2.51
C VAL A 22 -4.99 10.31 -3.05
N VAL A 23 -5.19 10.61 -4.33
CA VAL A 23 -4.62 11.81 -4.96
C VAL A 23 -5.34 13.06 -4.43
N ASP A 24 -6.67 13.03 -4.44
CA ASP A 24 -7.52 14.07 -3.89
C ASP A 24 -7.26 14.25 -2.40
N LEU A 25 -7.17 13.16 -1.64
CA LEU A 25 -6.84 13.22 -0.22
C LEU A 25 -5.51 13.95 0.04
N ILE A 26 -4.44 13.57 -0.67
CA ILE A 26 -3.12 14.21 -0.52
C ILE A 26 -3.19 15.70 -0.92
N ASN A 27 -3.90 16.02 -2.00
CA ASN A 27 -4.10 17.39 -2.43
C ASN A 27 -4.86 18.20 -1.37
N PHE A 28 -5.92 17.65 -0.78
CA PHE A 28 -6.68 18.27 0.31
C PHE A 28 -5.82 18.55 1.54
N LEU A 29 -5.01 17.59 1.97
CA LEU A 29 -4.06 17.75 3.08
C LEU A 29 -3.03 18.87 2.85
N SER A 30 -2.81 19.28 1.60
CA SER A 30 -1.89 20.38 1.29
C SER A 30 -2.50 21.79 1.45
N ILE A 31 -3.84 21.92 1.42
CA ILE A 31 -4.57 23.19 1.26
C ILE A 31 -4.34 24.15 2.44
N CYS A 32 -4.64 23.73 3.68
CA CYS A 32 -4.54 24.59 4.85
C CYS A 32 -4.04 23.83 6.08
N ARG A 33 -3.64 24.55 7.13
CA ARG A 33 -3.04 23.96 8.35
C ARG A 33 -4.02 23.02 9.08
N VAL A 34 -5.27 23.45 9.24
CA VAL A 34 -6.31 22.66 9.94
C VAL A 34 -6.53 21.32 9.24
N ILE A 35 -6.69 21.34 7.91
CA ILE A 35 -6.86 20.10 7.15
C ILE A 35 -5.59 19.26 7.18
N ARG A 36 -4.40 19.90 7.13
CA ARG A 36 -3.12 19.20 7.21
C ARG A 36 -2.93 18.44 8.51
N GLU A 37 -3.49 18.91 9.63
CA GLU A 37 -3.41 18.22 10.92
C GLU A 37 -4.10 16.84 10.89
N LEU A 38 -5.10 16.65 10.02
CA LEU A 38 -5.76 15.35 9.82
C LEU A 38 -4.79 14.28 9.32
N GLN A 39 -3.65 14.65 8.74
CA GLN A 39 -2.62 13.69 8.33
C GLN A 39 -2.08 12.85 9.51
N TYR A 40 -2.25 13.33 10.75
CA TYR A 40 -1.81 12.62 11.95
C TYR A 40 -2.84 11.60 12.45
N GLU A 41 -4.05 11.60 11.89
CA GLU A 41 -5.08 10.64 12.23
C GLU A 41 -4.87 9.30 11.53
N ARG A 42 -4.77 8.23 12.31
CA ARG A 42 -4.59 6.86 11.78
C ARG A 42 -5.80 6.41 10.96
N THR A 43 -6.99 6.75 11.42
CA THR A 43 -8.28 6.40 10.80
C THR A 43 -8.34 6.89 9.35
N LEU A 44 -7.81 8.09 9.08
CA LEU A 44 -7.74 8.66 7.73
C LEU A 44 -7.02 7.73 6.75
N TRP A 45 -5.82 7.27 7.11
CA TRP A 45 -5.01 6.41 6.25
C TRP A 45 -5.56 4.99 6.14
N ILE A 46 -6.16 4.47 7.21
CA ILE A 46 -6.87 3.19 7.16
C ILE A 46 -8.04 3.27 6.16
N HIS A 47 -8.84 4.33 6.22
CA HIS A 47 -9.93 4.53 5.25
C HIS A 47 -9.41 4.65 3.82
N ALA A 48 -8.31 5.37 3.59
CA ALA A 48 -7.67 5.45 2.28
C ALA A 48 -7.22 4.07 1.75
N LEU A 49 -6.62 3.23 2.60
CA LEU A 49 -6.22 1.87 2.24
C LEU A 49 -7.43 0.96 1.95
N VAL A 50 -8.47 1.03 2.78
CA VAL A 50 -9.70 0.26 2.57
C VAL A 50 -10.37 0.69 1.26
N ARG A 51 -10.42 1.99 0.98
CA ARG A 51 -10.97 2.54 -0.26
C ARG A 51 -10.18 2.06 -1.47
N LEU A 52 -8.84 2.13 -1.43
CA LEU A 52 -7.98 1.58 -2.48
C LEU A 52 -8.28 0.10 -2.72
N LYS A 53 -8.34 -0.71 -1.67
CA LYS A 53 -8.66 -2.14 -1.79
C LYS A 53 -10.02 -2.38 -2.43
N GLN A 54 -11.03 -1.58 -2.08
CA GLN A 54 -12.40 -1.71 -2.60
C GLN A 54 -12.54 -1.24 -4.06
N VAL A 55 -11.92 -0.12 -4.42
CA VAL A 55 -12.05 0.49 -5.76
C VAL A 55 -11.14 -0.20 -6.76
N GLU A 56 -9.90 -0.47 -6.38
CA GLU A 56 -8.90 -1.04 -7.27
C GLU A 56 -8.94 -2.57 -7.33
N MET A 57 -9.65 -3.21 -6.38
CA MET A 57 -9.66 -4.67 -6.18
C MET A 57 -8.25 -5.28 -6.07
N GLN A 58 -7.27 -4.49 -5.62
CA GLN A 58 -5.89 -4.93 -5.47
C GLN A 58 -5.58 -5.29 -4.01
N PRO A 59 -4.83 -6.37 -3.77
CA PRO A 59 -4.29 -6.66 -2.46
C PRO A 59 -3.38 -5.51 -1.99
N LEU A 60 -3.46 -5.19 -0.70
CA LEU A 60 -2.60 -4.15 -0.12
C LEU A 60 -1.18 -4.69 0.08
N PRO A 61 -0.12 -3.91 -0.25
CA PRO A 61 1.27 -4.34 -0.10
C PRO A 61 1.72 -4.24 1.37
N LEU A 62 1.10 -5.04 2.23
CA LEU A 62 1.41 -5.06 3.67
C LEU A 62 2.70 -5.86 3.94
N PRO A 63 3.53 -5.43 4.91
CA PRO A 63 4.63 -6.25 5.40
C PRO A 63 4.14 -7.60 5.95
N LEU A 64 4.99 -8.63 5.84
CA LEU A 64 4.66 -9.97 6.34
C LEU A 64 4.33 -9.94 7.84
N GLY A 65 3.25 -10.63 8.21
CA GLY A 65 2.77 -10.73 9.58
C GLY A 65 2.14 -9.44 10.15
N LYS A 66 2.00 -8.38 9.35
CA LYS A 66 1.33 -7.14 9.78
C LYS A 66 -0.08 -7.02 9.24
N THR A 67 -0.95 -6.40 10.05
CA THR A 67 -2.31 -6.01 9.68
C THR A 67 -2.42 -4.49 9.74
N LEU A 68 -3.51 -3.92 9.22
CA LEU A 68 -3.73 -2.47 9.28
C LEU A 68 -3.67 -1.92 10.71
N ASP A 69 -4.12 -2.73 11.68
CA ASP A 69 -4.14 -2.34 13.10
C ASP A 69 -2.74 -2.28 13.71
N THR A 70 -1.80 -3.09 13.21
CA THR A 70 -0.44 -3.18 13.77
C THR A 70 0.57 -2.26 13.10
N LEU A 71 0.23 -1.63 11.98
CA LEU A 71 1.09 -0.63 11.33
C LEU A 71 1.12 0.66 12.15
N SER A 72 2.30 1.27 12.30
CA SER A 72 2.44 2.64 12.81
C SER A 72 1.83 3.67 11.83
N LEU A 73 1.61 4.90 12.30
CA LEU A 73 1.08 5.97 11.43
C LEU A 73 1.95 6.19 10.19
N HIS A 74 3.27 6.22 10.37
CA HIS A 74 4.23 6.37 9.30
C HIS A 74 4.12 5.21 8.29
N GLU A 75 4.05 3.97 8.77
CA GLU A 75 3.88 2.80 7.91
C GLU A 75 2.55 2.80 7.15
N LEU A 76 1.46 3.28 7.77
CA LEU A 76 0.18 3.45 7.07
C LEU A 76 0.29 4.44 5.92
N GLN A 77 0.89 5.61 6.17
CA GLN A 77 1.12 6.63 5.15
C GLN A 77 1.98 6.09 3.99
N ASP A 78 3.05 5.38 4.31
CA ASP A 78 3.93 4.78 3.29
C ASP A 78 3.24 3.68 2.50
N THR A 79 2.42 2.86 3.17
CA THR A 79 1.62 1.82 2.53
C THR A 79 0.62 2.45 1.56
N VAL A 80 -0.06 3.55 1.94
CA VAL A 80 -0.98 4.28 1.05
C VAL A 80 -0.25 4.80 -0.18
N ARG A 81 0.90 5.45 -0.01
CA ARG A 81 1.71 5.96 -1.13
C ARG A 81 2.23 4.83 -2.02
N ARG A 82 2.65 3.70 -1.45
CA ARG A 82 3.11 2.52 -2.20
C ARG A 82 1.96 1.91 -3.00
N ALA A 83 0.81 1.69 -2.37
CA ALA A 83 -0.37 1.12 -3.00
C ALA A 83 -0.89 2.01 -4.14
N ASN A 84 -0.98 3.33 -3.93
CA ASN A 84 -1.40 4.26 -4.97
C ASN A 84 -0.44 4.27 -6.17
N ARG A 85 0.87 4.29 -5.93
CA ARG A 85 1.87 4.18 -7.01
C ARG A 85 1.74 2.87 -7.79
N LEU A 86 1.51 1.76 -7.09
CA LEU A 86 1.34 0.46 -7.72
C LEU A 86 0.08 0.42 -8.59
N ALA A 87 -1.06 0.88 -8.05
CA ALA A 87 -2.32 0.96 -8.78
C ALA A 87 -2.18 1.81 -10.05
N ASN A 88 -1.58 3.00 -9.94
CA ASN A 88 -1.35 3.88 -11.09
C ASN A 88 -0.40 3.28 -12.12
N ASN A 89 0.68 2.63 -11.68
CA ASN A 89 1.62 1.97 -12.59
C ASN A 89 0.94 0.82 -13.36
N LEU A 90 0.14 0.00 -12.66
CA LEU A 90 -0.58 -1.12 -13.27
C LEU A 90 -1.68 -0.68 -14.25
N LYS A 91 -2.22 0.54 -14.09
CA LYS A 91 -3.17 1.15 -15.03
C LYS A 91 -2.52 1.86 -16.21
N SER A 92 -1.20 2.07 -16.17
CA SER A 92 -0.52 2.77 -17.25
C SER A 92 -0.43 1.90 -18.50
N ASP A 93 -0.34 2.52 -19.69
CA ASP A 93 -0.22 1.78 -20.96
C ASP A 93 1.03 0.88 -21.02
N HIS A 94 2.04 1.26 -20.23
CA HIS A 94 3.35 0.59 -20.17
C HIS A 94 3.78 0.40 -18.71
N PRO A 95 3.18 -0.55 -17.96
CA PRO A 95 3.53 -0.78 -16.56
C PRO A 95 5.00 -1.14 -16.44
N GLN A 96 5.74 -0.38 -15.62
CA GLN A 96 7.17 -0.61 -15.42
C GLN A 96 7.41 -1.31 -14.07
N PRO A 97 8.12 -2.44 -14.04
CA PRO A 97 8.52 -3.04 -12.77
C PRO A 97 9.50 -2.10 -12.06
N ALA A 98 9.22 -1.80 -10.78
CA ALA A 98 10.13 -0.98 -9.99
C ALA A 98 11.46 -1.69 -9.71
N ARG A 99 11.46 -3.04 -9.69
CA ARG A 99 12.62 -3.89 -9.44
C ARG A 99 12.50 -5.20 -10.20
N ILE A 100 13.62 -5.70 -10.69
CA ILE A 100 13.75 -7.04 -11.26
C ILE A 100 14.88 -7.71 -10.48
N CYS A 101 14.57 -8.81 -9.80
CA CYS A 101 15.54 -9.57 -9.02
C CYS A 101 15.60 -11.00 -9.59
N PRO A 102 16.79 -11.50 -9.96
CA PRO A 102 16.91 -12.88 -10.42
C PRO A 102 16.63 -13.83 -9.25
N LEU A 103 15.74 -14.79 -9.46
CA LEU A 103 15.46 -15.85 -8.49
C LEU A 103 16.17 -17.12 -8.96
N SER A 104 17.13 -17.61 -8.16
CA SER A 104 17.76 -18.91 -8.40
C SER A 104 16.85 -20.00 -7.87
N VAL A 105 16.33 -20.84 -8.76
CA VAL A 105 15.42 -21.92 -8.41
C VAL A 105 16.01 -23.23 -8.92
N GLU A 106 15.95 -24.28 -8.11
CA GLU A 106 16.44 -25.61 -8.51
C GLU A 106 15.64 -26.18 -9.69
N PRO A 107 16.30 -26.88 -10.64
CA PRO A 107 15.61 -27.50 -11.77
C PRO A 107 14.50 -28.44 -11.33
N GLY A 108 13.30 -28.25 -11.87
CA GLY A 108 12.12 -29.07 -11.53
C GLY A 108 11.30 -28.58 -10.33
N ALA A 109 11.72 -27.49 -9.66
CA ALA A 109 10.89 -26.89 -8.64
C ALA A 109 9.66 -26.17 -9.24
N ARG A 110 8.55 -26.21 -8.50
CA ARG A 110 7.32 -25.49 -8.81
C ARG A 110 7.28 -24.18 -8.03
N ILE A 111 6.93 -23.09 -8.70
CA ILE A 111 6.89 -21.74 -8.12
C ILE A 111 5.43 -21.33 -7.94
N PHE A 112 5.10 -20.84 -6.75
CA PHE A 112 3.79 -20.30 -6.43
C PHE A 112 3.94 -18.88 -5.87
N CYS A 113 3.13 -17.96 -6.40
CA CYS A 113 3.00 -16.61 -5.88
C CYS A 113 1.70 -16.50 -5.09
N ILE A 114 1.77 -15.98 -3.86
CA ILE A 114 0.59 -15.75 -3.04
C ILE A 114 0.11 -14.31 -3.29
N PRO A 115 -1.08 -14.09 -3.88
CA PRO A 115 -1.57 -12.74 -4.14
C PRO A 115 -1.64 -11.91 -2.86
N GLY A 116 -1.00 -10.74 -2.88
CA GLY A 116 -0.97 -9.82 -1.74
C GLY A 116 0.06 -10.14 -0.66
N ALA A 117 0.83 -11.21 -0.80
CA ALA A 117 1.99 -11.46 0.03
C ALA A 117 3.27 -11.19 -0.76
N ASN A 118 4.28 -10.61 -0.10
CA ASN A 118 5.60 -10.40 -0.70
C ASN A 118 6.47 -11.66 -0.60
N VAL A 119 5.88 -12.84 -0.85
CA VAL A 119 6.59 -14.12 -0.80
C VAL A 119 6.39 -14.94 -2.05
N ILE A 120 7.42 -15.70 -2.38
CA ILE A 120 7.40 -16.77 -3.36
C ILE A 120 7.56 -18.08 -2.61
N VAL A 121 6.70 -19.05 -2.90
CA VAL A 121 6.82 -20.41 -2.38
C VAL A 121 7.41 -21.27 -3.49
N THR A 122 8.52 -21.95 -3.21
CA THR A 122 9.07 -22.95 -4.13
C THR A 122 8.91 -24.34 -3.53
N HIS A 123 8.47 -25.28 -4.35
CA HIS A 123 8.29 -26.67 -3.96
C HIS A 123 9.08 -27.57 -4.90
N ILE A 124 10.03 -28.29 -4.33
CA ILE A 124 10.75 -29.39 -4.99
C ILE A 124 10.41 -30.68 -4.24
N THR A 125 10.49 -31.83 -4.90
CA THR A 125 10.12 -33.12 -4.30
C THR A 125 10.77 -33.31 -2.92
N GLY A 126 9.96 -33.25 -1.86
CA GLY A 126 10.41 -33.42 -0.47
C GLY A 126 10.82 -32.14 0.27
N SER A 127 10.72 -30.95 -0.34
CA SER A 127 11.04 -29.67 0.31
C SER A 127 10.15 -28.51 -0.18
N VAL A 128 9.71 -27.68 0.77
CA VAL A 128 9.03 -26.41 0.50
C VAL A 128 9.88 -25.30 1.12
N SER A 129 10.23 -24.29 0.33
CA SER A 129 10.85 -23.07 0.82
C SER A 129 9.96 -21.86 0.55
N VAL A 130 10.02 -20.89 1.46
CA VAL A 130 9.32 -19.62 1.34
C VAL A 130 10.36 -18.52 1.33
N THR A 131 10.38 -17.74 0.26
CA THR A 131 11.33 -16.65 0.04
C THR A 131 10.60 -15.32 0.14
N ASP A 132 11.07 -14.44 1.01
CA ASP A 132 10.61 -13.05 1.09
C ASP A 132 11.27 -12.22 -0.03
N MET A 133 10.43 -11.67 -0.92
CA MET A 133 10.86 -10.88 -2.08
C MET A 133 11.46 -9.53 -1.67
N ASP A 134 11.07 -8.95 -0.54
CA ASP A 134 11.63 -7.68 -0.07
C ASP A 134 13.01 -7.90 0.56
N ALA A 135 13.24 -9.03 1.24
CA ALA A 135 14.52 -9.36 1.88
C ALA A 135 15.61 -9.77 0.88
N ASP A 136 15.28 -10.60 -0.11
CA ASP A 136 16.28 -11.12 -1.06
C ASP A 136 16.73 -10.07 -2.08
N CYS A 137 15.85 -9.15 -2.49
CA CYS A 137 16.23 -8.05 -3.38
C CYS A 137 17.26 -7.08 -2.77
N ILE A 138 17.41 -7.02 -1.44
CA ILE A 138 18.44 -6.20 -0.79
C ILE A 138 19.84 -6.78 -1.06
N ARG A 139 19.95 -8.10 -1.24
CA ARG A 139 21.23 -8.78 -1.48
C ARG A 139 21.77 -8.60 -2.91
N CYS A 140 20.94 -8.18 -3.86
CA CYS A 140 21.36 -7.95 -5.25
C CYS A 140 21.99 -6.56 -5.50
N ARG A 141 22.22 -5.75 -4.46
CA ARG A 141 22.85 -4.42 -4.54
C ARG A 141 24.37 -4.41 -4.31
N SER A 142 25.00 -5.58 -4.17
CA SER A 142 26.45 -5.75 -4.01
C SER A 142 27.15 -6.00 -5.33
#